data_AF-A0A4Q1JLK4-F1
#
_entry.id   AF-A0A4Q1JLK4-F1
#
_cell.length_a   1.000
_cell.length_b   1.000
_cell.length_c   1.000
_cell.angle_alpha   90.00
_cell.angle_beta   90.00
_cell.angle_gamma   90.00
#
_symmetry.space_group_name_H-M   'P 1'
#
loop_
_entity.id
_entity.type
_entity.pdbx_description
1 polymer ?
#
loop_
_entity_poly.entity_id
_entity_poly.type
_entity_poly.pdbx_seq_one_letter_code
_entity_poly.pdbx_strand_id
1 'polypeptide(L)'
;MKAFDSYRIINIIFAGVIGLVFIYSCLFLPENGNHLIPSFYTDITHQSSPSLGLSRAFSALVRGQISLAEQFNPYALNIYLFFTFQFLYRLVSLNIDRMAFVSRKLWIRIDVLLSPFLFLLAFYPLILFTLQTIREVISSGFL
;
A
#
# COMPACT_ATOMS: atom_id res chain seq x y z
N MET A 1 -5.41 -18.30 -28.28
CA MET A 1 -5.47 -17.26 -27.22
C MET A 1 -6.08 -17.93 -25.98
N LYS A 2 -5.33 -18.12 -24.88
CA LYS A 2 -5.94 -18.68 -23.64
C LYS A 2 -6.99 -17.69 -23.16
N ALA A 3 -8.21 -18.15 -22.90
CA ALA A 3 -9.26 -17.31 -22.32
C ALA A 3 -8.74 -16.65 -21.03
N PHE A 4 -9.02 -15.37 -20.84
CA PHE A 4 -8.72 -14.68 -19.58
C PHE A 4 -9.61 -15.27 -18.49
N ASP A 5 -9.02 -16.13 -17.66
CA ASP A 5 -9.69 -16.62 -16.46
C ASP A 5 -9.76 -15.52 -15.38
N SER A 6 -10.73 -15.65 -14.48
CA SER A 6 -10.99 -14.65 -13.43
C SER A 6 -9.74 -14.34 -12.59
N TYR A 7 -8.89 -15.34 -12.32
CA TYR A 7 -7.67 -15.13 -11.54
C TYR A 7 -6.67 -14.22 -12.27
N ARG A 8 -6.48 -14.43 -13.58
CA ARG A 8 -5.63 -13.55 -14.40
C ARG A 8 -6.19 -12.13 -14.47
N ILE A 9 -7.49 -11.97 -14.66
CA ILE A 9 -8.15 -10.65 -14.71
C ILE A 9 -7.91 -9.91 -13.39
N ILE A 10 -8.13 -10.57 -12.25
CA ILE A 10 -7.90 -9.99 -10.92
C ILE A 10 -6.44 -9.54 -10.76
N ASN A 11 -5.48 -10.37 -11.16
CA ASN A 11 -4.06 -10.00 -11.08
C ASN A 11 -3.70 -8.82 -11.98
N ILE A 12 -4.28 -8.71 -13.19
CA ILE A 12 -4.08 -7.56 -14.07
C ILE A 12 -4.62 -6.28 -13.42
N ILE A 13 -5.83 -6.33 -12.85
CA ILE A 13 -6.44 -5.18 -12.18
C ILE A 13 -5.57 -4.73 -11.02
N PHE A 14 -5.16 -5.64 -10.13
CA PHE A 14 -4.31 -5.29 -9.00
C PHE A 14 -2.93 -4.79 -9.43
N ALA A 15 -2.29 -5.43 -10.41
CA ALA A 15 -1.02 -4.94 -10.95
C ALA A 15 -1.18 -3.53 -11.53
N GLY A 16 -2.27 -3.27 -12.25
CA GLY A 16 -2.59 -1.95 -12.81
C GLY A 16 -2.77 -0.88 -11.74
N VAL A 17 -3.62 -1.13 -10.74
CA VAL A 17 -3.88 -0.19 -9.64
C VAL A 17 -2.61 0.09 -8.84
N ILE A 18 -1.84 -0.93 -8.49
CA ILE A 18 -0.57 -0.74 -7.77
C ILE A 18 0.45 -0.01 -8.65
N GLY A 19 0.50 -0.34 -9.95
CA GLY A 19 1.33 0.36 -10.92
C GLY A 19 1.02 1.86 -11.00
N LEU A 20 -0.26 2.24 -10.93
CA LEU A 20 -0.67 3.65 -10.89
C LEU A 20 -0.16 4.37 -9.63
N VAL A 21 -0.11 3.69 -8.48
CA VAL A 21 0.49 4.26 -7.24
C VAL A 21 1.97 4.55 -7.44
N PHE A 22 2.72 3.66 -8.09
CA PHE A 22 4.13 3.89 -8.40
C PHE A 22 4.33 5.00 -9.44
N ILE A 23 3.52 5.02 -10.50
CA ILE A 23 3.55 6.08 -11.52
C ILE A 23 3.32 7.44 -10.86
N TYR A 24 2.29 7.55 -10.02
CA TYR A 24 2.03 8.76 -9.23
C TYR A 24 3.28 9.15 -8.42
N SER A 25 3.85 8.20 -7.67
CA SER A 25 5.03 8.46 -6.83
C SER A 25 6.28 8.87 -7.63
N CYS A 26 6.45 8.36 -8.87
CA CYS A 26 7.48 8.80 -9.79
C CYS A 26 7.27 10.24 -10.26
N LEU A 27 6.04 10.61 -10.64
CA LEU A 27 5.75 11.90 -11.27
C LEU A 27 5.81 13.08 -10.28
N PHE A 28 5.37 12.87 -9.03
CA PHE A 28 5.37 13.93 -8.01
C PHE A 28 6.69 13.96 -7.24
N LEU A 29 7.29 15.14 -7.07
CA LEU A 29 8.55 15.30 -6.32
C LEU A 29 8.32 15.31 -4.79
N PRO A 30 9.29 14.81 -4.00
CA PRO A 30 9.20 14.83 -2.54
C PRO A 30 9.31 16.25 -1.94
N GLU A 31 10.20 17.08 -2.50
CA GLU A 31 10.61 18.38 -1.93
C GLU A 31 9.85 19.60 -2.52
N ASN A 32 9.48 19.55 -3.80
CA ASN A 32 8.92 20.72 -4.53
C ASN A 32 7.39 20.78 -4.55
N GLY A 33 6.71 20.01 -3.71
CA GLY A 33 5.27 20.15 -3.54
C GLY A 33 4.95 20.98 -2.31
N ASN A 34 4.47 22.21 -2.51
CA ASN A 34 3.41 22.75 -1.66
C ASN A 34 2.27 21.71 -1.67
N HIS A 35 2.32 20.71 -0.78
CA HIS A 35 1.36 19.61 -0.82
C HIS A 35 0.06 20.05 -0.14
N LEU A 36 -0.98 20.07 -0.97
CA LEU A 36 -2.31 20.67 -0.87
C LEU A 36 -3.32 19.96 0.05
N ILE A 37 -2.88 19.03 0.90
CA ILE A 37 -3.78 18.36 1.82
C ILE A 37 -3.20 18.50 3.22
N PRO A 38 -3.41 19.66 3.88
CA PRO A 38 -3.28 19.71 5.31
C PRO A 38 -4.13 18.58 5.89
N SER A 39 -3.55 17.84 6.82
CA SER A 39 -4.27 16.79 7.51
C SER A 39 -5.33 17.47 8.37
N PHE A 40 -6.59 17.39 7.95
CA PHE A 40 -7.73 17.90 8.71
C PHE A 40 -7.71 17.40 10.16
N TYR A 41 -7.23 16.16 10.35
CA TYR A 41 -7.01 15.58 11.67
C TYR A 41 -5.94 16.36 12.46
N THR A 42 -4.80 16.69 11.85
CA THR A 42 -3.71 17.41 12.51
C THR A 42 -4.07 18.86 12.78
N ASP A 43 -4.88 19.48 11.93
CA ASP A 43 -5.36 20.86 12.13
C ASP A 43 -6.28 20.96 13.35
N ILE A 44 -7.07 19.92 13.63
CA ILE A 44 -8.03 19.89 14.74
C ILE A 44 -7.44 19.34 16.03
N THR A 45 -6.63 18.28 15.93
CA THR A 45 -6.15 17.53 17.10
C THR A 45 -4.73 17.89 17.51
N HIS A 46 -4.00 18.63 16.67
CA HIS A 46 -2.55 18.84 16.78
C HIS A 46 -1.70 17.55 16.81
N GLN A 47 -2.30 16.39 16.50
CA GLN A 47 -1.62 15.11 16.45
C GLN A 47 -1.31 14.71 15.00
N SER A 48 -0.12 14.15 14.78
CA SER A 48 0.26 13.60 13.48
C SER A 48 -0.38 12.23 13.27
N SER A 49 -1.14 12.07 12.19
CA SER A 49 -1.67 10.75 11.83
C SER A 49 -0.57 9.87 11.22
N PRO A 50 -0.61 8.53 11.40
CA PRO A 50 0.29 7.61 10.73
C PRO A 50 0.21 7.64 9.19
N SER A 51 -0.83 8.25 8.62
CA SER A 51 -0.98 8.44 7.17
C SER A 51 -0.33 9.71 6.64
N LEU A 52 0.03 10.66 7.52
CA LEU A 52 0.62 11.94 7.14
C LEU A 52 1.97 11.71 6.43
N GLY A 53 2.16 12.37 5.28
CA GLY A 53 3.44 12.30 4.56
C GLY A 53 3.70 11.00 3.79
N LEU A 54 2.79 10.02 3.76
CA LEU A 54 2.96 8.77 3.02
C LEU A 54 3.28 8.99 1.54
N SER A 55 2.56 9.90 0.86
CA SER A 55 2.79 10.18 -0.56
C SER A 55 4.19 10.75 -0.82
N ARG A 56 4.70 11.61 0.07
CA ARG A 56 6.07 12.15 -0.01
C ARG A 56 7.11 11.07 0.24
N ALA A 57 6.87 10.24 1.25
CA ALA A 57 7.74 9.12 1.57
C ALA A 57 7.80 8.12 0.40
N PHE A 58 6.68 7.80 -0.24
CA PHE A 58 6.66 6.95 -1.44
C PHE A 58 7.44 7.54 -2.60
N SER A 59 7.28 8.84 -2.85
CA SER A 59 8.05 9.56 -3.87
C SER A 59 9.56 9.51 -3.60
N ALA A 60 9.99 9.66 -2.34
CA ALA A 60 11.38 9.52 -1.93
C ALA A 60 11.89 8.07 -2.09
N LEU A 61 11.08 7.07 -1.70
CA LEU A 61 11.45 5.64 -1.78
C LEU A 61 11.64 5.17 -3.23
N VAL A 62 10.79 5.59 -4.16
CA VAL A 62 10.96 5.26 -5.59
C VAL A 62 12.27 5.83 -6.16
N ARG A 63 12.81 6.88 -5.55
CA ARG A 63 14.11 7.50 -5.90
C ARG A 63 15.29 6.94 -5.10
N GLY A 64 15.07 5.94 -4.24
CA GLY A 64 16.10 5.36 -3.38
C GLY A 64 16.50 6.24 -2.19
N GLN A 65 15.75 7.30 -1.88
CA GLN A 65 16.04 8.23 -0.78
C GLN A 65 15.40 7.74 0.53
N ILE A 66 15.89 6.62 1.08
CA ILE A 66 15.28 5.95 2.25
C ILE A 66 15.27 6.86 3.48
N SER A 67 16.39 7.50 3.81
CA SER A 67 16.49 8.38 4.99
C SER A 67 15.53 9.57 4.91
N LEU A 68 15.30 10.11 3.71
CA LEU A 68 14.33 11.19 3.50
C LEU A 68 12.89 10.68 3.64
N ALA A 69 12.61 9.46 3.17
CA ALA A 69 11.30 8.84 3.32
C ALA A 69 10.94 8.59 4.79
N GLU A 70 11.90 8.14 5.60
CA GLU A 70 11.71 7.94 7.05
C GLU A 70 11.41 9.25 7.78
N GLN A 71 12.04 10.36 7.37
CA GLN A 71 11.71 11.69 7.90
C GLN A 71 10.28 12.12 7.55
N PHE A 72 9.78 11.75 6.36
CA PHE A 72 8.41 12.07 5.95
C PHE A 72 7.37 11.19 6.63
N ASN A 73 7.64 9.90 6.78
CA ASN A 73 6.76 8.97 7.48
C ASN A 73 7.53 7.69 7.90
N PRO A 74 7.63 7.39 9.20
CA PRO A 74 8.39 6.24 9.70
C PRO A 74 7.80 4.87 9.33
N TYR A 75 6.52 4.81 8.95
CA TYR A 75 5.82 3.58 8.56
C TYR A 75 5.85 3.32 7.04
N ALA A 76 6.24 4.33 6.25
CA ALA A 76 6.14 4.26 4.79
C ALA A 76 6.97 3.13 4.17
N LEU A 77 8.14 2.82 4.72
CA LEU A 77 9.00 1.77 4.16
C LEU A 77 8.30 0.41 4.13
N ASN A 78 7.64 0.02 5.24
CA ASN A 78 6.92 -1.25 5.31
C ASN A 78 5.75 -1.30 4.31
N ILE A 79 5.00 -0.21 4.20
CA ILE A 79 3.86 -0.10 3.29
C ILE A 79 4.35 -0.12 1.83
N TYR A 80 5.44 0.58 1.53
CA TYR A 80 6.07 0.59 0.20
C TYR A 80 6.57 -0.80 -0.19
N LEU A 81 7.21 -1.53 0.74
CA LEU A 81 7.65 -2.91 0.51
C LEU A 81 6.47 -3.84 0.27
N PHE A 82 5.35 -3.66 0.99
CA PHE A 82 4.11 -4.38 0.71
C PHE A 82 3.64 -4.15 -0.73
N PHE A 83 3.52 -2.90 -1.18
CA PHE A 83 3.09 -2.61 -2.55
C PHE A 83 4.08 -3.14 -3.59
N THR A 84 5.38 -3.03 -3.32
CA THR A 84 6.45 -3.52 -4.21
C THR A 84 6.36 -5.03 -4.35
N PHE A 85 6.27 -5.75 -3.23
CA PHE A 85 6.08 -7.19 -3.21
C PHE A 85 4.81 -7.58 -3.94
N GLN A 86 3.68 -6.93 -3.63
CA GLN A 86 2.39 -7.24 -4.26
C GLN A 86 2.45 -7.01 -5.76
N PHE A 87 3.02 -5.90 -6.23
CA PHE A 87 3.16 -5.63 -7.66
C PHE A 87 3.94 -6.73 -8.39
N LEU A 88 5.12 -7.09 -7.88
CA LEU A 88 5.94 -8.17 -8.44
C LEU A 88 5.20 -9.51 -8.37
N TYR A 89 4.54 -9.79 -7.25
CA TYR A 89 3.76 -11.01 -7.07
C TYR A 89 2.60 -11.11 -8.07
N ARG A 90 1.91 -10.02 -8.39
CA ARG A 90 0.88 -9.99 -9.45
C ARG A 90 1.48 -10.26 -10.82
N LEU A 91 2.61 -9.65 -11.18
CA LEU A 91 3.29 -9.88 -12.47
C LEU A 91 3.73 -11.33 -12.64
N VAL A 92 4.27 -11.94 -11.58
CA VAL A 92 4.62 -13.37 -11.56
C VAL A 92 3.35 -14.23 -11.70
N SER A 93 2.29 -13.90 -10.99
CA SER A 93 1.02 -14.63 -10.99
C SER A 93 0.34 -14.65 -12.37
N LEU A 94 0.57 -13.66 -13.24
CA LEU A 94 0.10 -13.69 -14.64
C LEU A 94 0.67 -14.86 -15.44
N ASN A 95 1.86 -15.33 -15.06
CA ASN A 95 2.61 -16.37 -15.76
C ASN A 95 2.58 -17.73 -15.07
N ILE A 96 1.74 -17.91 -14.03
CA ILE A 96 1.70 -19.13 -13.21
C ILE A 96 1.53 -20.42 -14.01
N ASP A 97 0.72 -20.40 -15.08
CA ASP A 97 0.50 -21.57 -15.94
C ASP A 97 1.75 -22.07 -16.67
N ARG A 98 2.82 -21.25 -16.74
CA ARG A 98 4.09 -21.61 -17.36
C ARG A 98 5.08 -22.20 -16.35
N MET A 99 4.76 -22.17 -15.05
CA MET A 99 5.64 -22.64 -13.99
C MET A 99 5.41 -24.14 -13.76
N ALA A 100 6.34 -24.97 -14.23
CA ALA A 100 6.21 -26.43 -14.20
C ALA A 100 6.13 -27.03 -12.77
N PHE A 101 6.70 -26.34 -11.78
CA PHE A 101 6.87 -26.87 -10.43
C PHE A 101 5.75 -26.49 -9.46
N VAL A 102 4.81 -25.63 -9.86
CA VAL A 102 3.78 -25.12 -8.95
C VAL A 102 2.39 -25.33 -9.50
N SER A 103 1.56 -26.05 -8.75
CA SER A 103 0.16 -26.19 -9.12
C SER A 103 -0.58 -24.85 -8.95
N ARG A 104 -1.39 -24.49 -9.96
CA ARG A 104 -2.21 -23.27 -9.93
C ARG A 104 -3.11 -23.19 -8.69
N LYS A 105 -3.69 -24.32 -8.26
CA LYS A 105 -4.54 -24.38 -7.06
C LYS A 105 -3.77 -24.03 -5.78
N LEU A 106 -2.54 -24.53 -5.63
CA LEU A 106 -1.68 -24.21 -4.49
C LEU A 106 -1.28 -22.73 -4.50
N TRP A 107 -0.90 -22.20 -5.65
CA TRP A 107 -0.53 -20.78 -5.79
C TRP A 107 -1.66 -19.84 -5.38
N ILE A 108 -2.90 -20.12 -5.82
CA ILE A 108 -4.08 -19.34 -5.44
C ILE A 108 -4.33 -19.41 -3.93
N ARG A 109 -4.15 -20.58 -3.29
CA ARG A 109 -4.29 -20.70 -1.83
C ARG A 109 -3.25 -19.86 -1.09
N ILE A 110 -1.99 -19.90 -1.55
CA ILE A 110 -0.91 -19.07 -0.99
C ILE A 110 -1.27 -17.59 -1.15
N ASP A 111 -1.72 -17.17 -2.33
CA ASP A 111 -2.10 -15.78 -2.62
C ASP A 111 -3.17 -15.25 -1.65
N VAL A 112 -4.25 -16.01 -1.47
CA VAL A 112 -5.39 -15.66 -0.61
C VAL A 112 -4.98 -15.55 0.87
N LEU A 113 -3.96 -16.28 1.32
CA LEU A 113 -3.47 -16.22 2.70
C LEU A 113 -2.39 -15.16 2.88
N LEU A 114 -1.41 -15.14 1.97
CA LEU A 114 -0.23 -14.29 2.05
C LEU A 114 -0.57 -12.81 1.88
N SER A 115 -1.45 -12.47 0.93
CA SER A 115 -1.74 -11.07 0.64
C SER A 115 -2.45 -10.34 1.79
N PRO A 116 -3.52 -10.90 2.41
CA PRO A 116 -4.12 -10.31 3.60
C PRO A 116 -3.17 -10.31 4.80
N PHE A 117 -2.37 -11.37 4.98
CA PHE A 117 -1.42 -11.42 6.09
C PHE A 117 -0.37 -10.31 5.98
N LEU A 118 0.25 -10.13 4.81
CA LEU A 118 1.21 -9.04 4.58
C LEU A 118 0.57 -7.66 4.69
N PHE A 119 -0.69 -7.53 4.26
CA PHE A 119 -1.44 -6.29 4.44
C PHE A 119 -1.60 -5.95 5.92
N LEU A 120 -2.03 -6.90 6.75
CA LEU A 120 -2.19 -6.69 8.18
C LEU A 120 -0.86 -6.32 8.85
N LEU A 121 0.25 -6.96 8.46
CA LEU A 121 1.57 -6.63 8.98
C LEU A 121 2.03 -5.22 8.59
N ALA A 122 1.93 -4.88 7.30
CA ALA A 122 2.45 -3.61 6.80
C ALA A 122 1.60 -2.40 7.25
N PHE A 123 0.28 -2.57 7.34
CA PHE A 123 -0.67 -1.52 7.70
C PHE A 123 -1.06 -1.52 9.18
N TYR A 124 -0.50 -2.40 10.01
CA TYR A 124 -0.84 -2.50 11.44
C TYR A 124 -0.88 -1.14 12.18
N PRO A 125 0.12 -0.23 12.04
CA PRO A 125 0.09 1.05 12.73
C PRO A 125 -1.10 1.93 12.32
N LEU A 126 -1.46 1.90 11.03
CA LEU A 126 -2.61 2.65 10.50
C LEU A 126 -3.92 2.04 10.99
N ILE A 127 -4.04 0.71 10.98
CA ILE A 127 -5.24 0.00 11.46
C ILE A 127 -5.47 0.33 12.93
N LEU A 128 -4.44 0.24 13.77
CA LEU A 128 -4.54 0.51 15.20
C LEU A 128 -4.96 1.95 15.47
N PHE A 129 -4.34 2.92 14.78
CA PHE A 129 -4.71 4.33 14.90
C PHE A 129 -6.16 4.58 14.47
N THR A 130 -6.60 4.02 13.33
CA THR A 130 -7.99 4.15 12.87
C THR A 130 -8.98 3.58 13.89
N LEU A 131 -8.70 2.42 14.48
CA LEU A 131 -9.56 1.82 15.51
C LEU A 131 -9.63 2.68 16.78
N GLN A 132 -8.51 3.28 17.18
CA GLN A 132 -8.46 4.21 18.31
C GLN A 132 -9.29 5.46 18.04
N THR A 133 -9.12 6.10 16.89
CA THR A 133 -9.89 7.29 16.51
C THR A 133 -11.39 6.98 16.43
N ILE A 134 -11.79 5.83 15.87
CA ILE A 134 -13.20 5.41 15.83
C ILE A 134 -13.75 5.26 17.25
N ARG A 135 -13.00 4.60 18.14
CA ARG A 135 -13.41 4.43 19.54
C ARG A 135 -13.59 5.77 20.25
N GLU A 136 -12.67 6.71 20.04
CA GLU A 136 -12.73 8.05 20.63
C GLU A 136 -13.97 8.80 20.17
N VAL A 137 -14.25 8.81 18.86
CA VAL A 137 -15.44 9.47 18.27
C VAL A 137 -16.74 8.86 18.81
N ILE A 138 -16.81 7.53 18.97
CA ILE A 138 -17.97 6.87 19.57
C ILE A 138 -18.11 7.25 21.04
N SER A 139 -17.00 7.34 21.79
CA SER A 139 -17.03 7.66 23.23
C SER A 139 -17.32 9.13 23.55
N SER A 140 -17.02 10.06 22.64
CA SER A 140 -17.24 11.50 22.83
C SER A 140 -18.68 11.95 22.59
N GLY A 141 -19.60 11.03 22.26
CA GLY A 141 -21.03 11.32 22.13
C GLY A 141 -21.40 12.16 20.91
N PHE A 142 -20.58 12.12 19.85
CA PHE A 142 -20.88 12.78 18.57
C PHE A 142 -21.91 12.02 17.70
N LEU A 143 -22.67 11.11 18.32
CA LEU A 143 -23.80 10.35 17.76
C LEU A 143 -24.98 10.38 18.75
#